data_AF-A0AAV0TMJ8-F1
#
_entry.id   AF-A0AAV0TMJ8-F1
#
_cell.length_a   1.000
_cell.length_b   1.000
_cell.length_c   1.000
_cell.angle_alpha   90.00
_cell.angle_beta   90.00
_cell.angle_gamma   90.00
#
_symmetry.space_group_name_H-M   'P 1'
#
loop_
_entity.id
_entity.type
_entity.pdbx_description
1 polymer ?
#
loop_
_entity_poly.entity_id
_entity_poly.type
_entity_poly.pdbx_seq_one_letter_code
_entity_poly.pdbx_strand_id
1 'polypeptide(L)'
;MGPQLEGAKKLEEAQMEYLLRTGVSADKMFKDMGLDTVTSGILTHPLFNYWYTYFERINVEYNKNNKVIEFLMEKAPDKRIDPEVFLKDEVEKAKFVKRSDVDDLFMELRLDKVTNGLFTNKLFIFWRTCLEKFEAAHPEEPQTSVFHLLRTVYDDKGLASLLKAERQIKKSENFAKTLEKKLCGTWVKDGKSLDDVFELLDLKAAGYKLLDDPSMDTFVTFTHVVNDIKKTHTGTKEAAFEENEILRGIKFASSTGGLRSTKSENALFQLWFTQKRSPNEIFMMFFGKDNLDKILKDEGNLFEIPLFITFMKYADAYPRTKRLATEEEYEKVVTDIERRPWKTDPATMVDYVDRNTNVAFMLQGQFEDKLETLGEMILSAKKLKESKSAVYAAQRVEDEMFRFWNINRGVTPDYLFEALKLDADMTPEKLFEIPLFGWWIDYMDVFLRQIKPTDHAGETLMEVFKPPINLVWLRYARKTEGTRELANKVWKELLKQHEYNDTSPEKVKQNLMLLSYGDDKLVFEDYTKTYTKRGNDVKKEKEVKGRIEEAEEEKRMREAE
;
A
#
# COMPACT_ATOMS: atom_id res chain seq x y z
N MET A 1 -34.63 18.67 -18.62
CA MET A 1 -34.27 20.10 -18.82
C MET A 1 -34.59 20.45 -20.27
N GLY A 2 -35.32 21.54 -20.53
CA GLY A 2 -35.83 21.89 -21.87
C GLY A 2 -35.04 23.01 -22.57
N PRO A 3 -35.24 23.21 -23.89
CA PRO A 3 -34.42 24.10 -24.75
C PRO A 3 -34.42 25.59 -24.36
N GLN A 4 -35.47 26.07 -23.68
CA GLN A 4 -35.60 27.48 -23.28
C GLN A 4 -34.67 27.86 -22.11
N LEU A 5 -34.42 26.94 -21.17
CA LEU A 5 -33.53 27.17 -20.03
C LEU A 5 -32.06 27.26 -20.48
N GLU A 6 -31.70 26.48 -21.51
CA GLU A 6 -30.38 26.46 -22.13
C GLU A 6 -30.06 27.79 -22.85
N GLY A 7 -31.07 28.39 -23.51
CA GLY A 7 -30.95 29.67 -24.18
C GLY A 7 -30.74 30.84 -23.21
N ALA A 8 -31.45 30.85 -22.08
CA ALA A 8 -31.31 31.87 -21.05
C ALA A 8 -29.91 31.85 -20.41
N LYS A 9 -29.38 30.67 -20.05
CA LYS A 9 -28.02 30.54 -19.50
C LYS A 9 -26.94 31.03 -20.47
N LYS A 10 -27.04 30.67 -21.76
CA LYS A 10 -26.09 31.15 -22.79
C LYS A 10 -26.13 32.66 -22.95
N LEU A 11 -27.32 33.26 -22.81
CA LEU A 11 -27.46 34.71 -22.87
C LEU A 11 -26.80 35.38 -21.65
N GLU A 12 -27.06 34.87 -20.44
CA GLU A 12 -26.42 35.37 -19.21
C GLU A 12 -24.89 35.26 -19.28
N GLU A 13 -24.37 34.14 -19.78
CA GLU A 13 -22.94 33.89 -19.99
C GLU A 13 -22.33 34.96 -20.91
N ALA A 14 -22.94 35.18 -22.09
CA ALA A 14 -22.48 36.17 -23.06
C ALA A 14 -22.57 37.61 -22.53
N GLN A 15 -23.59 37.91 -21.70
CA GLN A 15 -23.72 39.19 -21.03
C GLN A 15 -22.58 39.41 -20.03
N MET A 16 -22.27 38.43 -19.19
CA MET A 16 -21.15 38.53 -18.23
C MET A 16 -19.80 38.67 -18.93
N GLU A 17 -19.55 37.93 -20.01
CA GLU A 17 -18.33 38.08 -20.83
C GLU A 17 -18.19 39.49 -21.43
N TYR A 18 -19.30 40.03 -21.96
CA TYR A 18 -19.32 41.39 -22.48
C TYR A 18 -18.99 42.42 -21.39
N LEU A 19 -19.59 42.27 -20.20
CA LEU A 19 -19.35 43.15 -19.05
C LEU A 19 -17.88 43.08 -18.58
N LEU A 20 -17.29 41.88 -18.51
CA LEU A 20 -15.88 41.70 -18.19
C LEU A 20 -14.98 42.38 -19.22
N ARG A 21 -15.22 42.15 -20.51
CA ARG A 21 -14.44 42.72 -21.62
C ARG A 21 -14.52 44.26 -21.67
N THR A 22 -15.66 44.81 -21.30
CA THR A 22 -15.87 46.27 -21.26
C THR A 22 -15.39 46.92 -19.96
N GLY A 23 -14.85 46.13 -19.02
CA GLY A 23 -14.26 46.62 -17.79
C GLY A 23 -15.28 47.19 -16.78
N VAL A 24 -16.53 46.71 -16.81
CA VAL A 24 -17.55 47.16 -15.85
C VAL A 24 -17.17 46.68 -14.44
N SER A 25 -17.01 47.61 -13.50
CA SER A 25 -16.68 47.24 -12.12
C SER A 25 -17.87 46.63 -11.38
N ALA A 26 -17.58 45.82 -10.35
CA ALA A 26 -18.60 45.26 -9.49
C ALA A 26 -19.44 46.35 -8.81
N ASP A 27 -18.82 47.45 -8.36
CA ASP A 27 -19.50 48.63 -7.81
C ASP A 27 -20.50 49.25 -8.78
N LYS A 28 -20.08 49.44 -10.04
CA LYS A 28 -20.94 50.05 -11.06
C LYS A 28 -22.14 49.15 -11.32
N MET A 29 -21.91 47.86 -11.55
CA MET A 29 -22.98 46.91 -11.78
C MET A 29 -23.94 46.78 -10.58
N PHE A 30 -23.41 46.84 -9.35
CA PHE A 30 -24.23 46.83 -8.13
C PHE A 30 -25.24 47.99 -8.12
N LYS A 31 -24.78 49.21 -8.46
CA LYS A 31 -25.63 50.41 -8.55
C LYS A 31 -26.58 50.39 -9.75
N ASP A 32 -26.10 49.96 -10.91
CA ASP A 32 -26.90 49.88 -12.14
C ASP A 32 -28.09 48.91 -11.97
N MET A 33 -27.93 47.89 -11.11
CA MET A 33 -28.98 46.95 -10.73
C MET A 33 -29.85 47.44 -9.55
N GLY A 34 -29.59 48.63 -9.02
CA GLY A 34 -30.31 49.24 -7.89
C GLY A 34 -30.08 48.56 -6.54
N LEU A 35 -29.08 47.68 -6.43
CA LEU A 35 -28.83 46.87 -5.24
C LEU A 35 -28.35 47.71 -4.03
N ASP A 36 -27.82 48.90 -4.27
CA ASP A 36 -27.39 49.85 -3.23
C ASP A 36 -28.54 50.56 -2.51
N THR A 37 -29.75 50.47 -3.05
CA THR A 37 -30.96 51.10 -2.48
C THR A 37 -31.94 50.09 -1.87
N VAL A 38 -31.62 48.79 -1.90
CA VAL A 38 -32.49 47.72 -1.41
C VAL A 38 -32.59 47.77 0.12
N THR A 39 -33.82 47.83 0.64
CA THR A 39 -34.10 47.83 2.09
C THR A 39 -34.66 46.51 2.61
N SER A 40 -35.08 45.61 1.72
CA SER A 40 -35.76 44.34 2.02
C SER A 40 -34.82 43.14 2.23
N GLY A 41 -33.51 43.38 2.38
CA GLY A 41 -32.48 42.34 2.47
C GLY A 41 -31.78 42.18 1.12
N ILE A 42 -30.47 42.39 1.10
CA ILE A 42 -29.65 42.27 -0.11
C ILE A 42 -29.31 40.81 -0.42
N LEU A 43 -29.06 39.98 0.60
CA LEU A 43 -28.61 38.60 0.40
C LEU A 43 -29.70 37.66 -0.13
N THR A 44 -30.96 38.06 -0.01
CA THR A 44 -32.14 37.33 -0.52
C THR A 44 -32.78 38.02 -1.72
N HIS A 45 -32.17 39.10 -2.23
CA HIS A 45 -32.73 39.85 -3.33
C HIS A 45 -32.58 39.07 -4.66
N PRO A 46 -33.62 38.97 -5.52
CA PRO A 46 -33.57 38.15 -6.74
C PRO A 46 -32.43 38.52 -7.72
N LEU A 47 -32.06 39.81 -7.76
CA LEU A 47 -30.96 40.29 -8.61
C LEU A 47 -29.57 40.11 -7.98
N PHE A 48 -29.49 39.82 -6.68
CA PHE A 48 -28.21 39.68 -5.98
C PHE A 48 -27.40 38.51 -6.54
N ASN A 49 -28.03 37.38 -6.82
CA ASN A 49 -27.34 36.19 -7.36
C ASN A 49 -26.62 36.51 -8.68
N TYR A 50 -27.29 37.20 -9.61
CA TYR A 50 -26.68 37.59 -10.88
C TYR A 50 -25.47 38.52 -10.68
N TRP A 51 -25.59 39.52 -9.81
CA TRP A 51 -24.47 40.39 -9.45
C TRP A 51 -23.35 39.63 -8.73
N TYR A 52 -23.68 38.75 -7.79
CA TYR A 52 -22.70 38.01 -6.99
C TYR A 52 -21.91 37.05 -7.86
N THR A 53 -22.57 36.44 -8.85
CA THR A 53 -21.91 35.65 -9.90
C THR A 53 -20.84 36.47 -10.62
N TYR A 54 -21.20 37.68 -11.05
CA TYR A 54 -20.28 38.57 -11.74
C TYR A 54 -19.15 39.05 -10.83
N PHE A 55 -19.45 39.34 -9.56
CA PHE A 55 -18.47 39.71 -8.55
C PHE A 55 -17.39 38.63 -8.36
N GLU A 56 -17.80 37.36 -8.23
CA GLU A 56 -16.85 36.24 -8.12
C GLU A 56 -16.05 36.03 -9.41
N ARG A 57 -16.67 36.22 -10.59
CA ARG A 57 -15.92 36.18 -11.88
C ARG A 57 -14.83 37.26 -11.94
N ILE A 58 -15.11 38.48 -11.47
CA ILE A 58 -14.10 39.54 -11.37
C ILE A 58 -12.96 39.13 -10.43
N ASN A 59 -13.28 38.49 -9.29
CA ASN A 59 -12.24 38.01 -8.38
C ASN A 59 -11.30 37.02 -9.07
N VAL A 60 -11.85 36.07 -9.83
CA VAL A 60 -11.08 35.08 -10.60
C VAL A 60 -10.26 35.75 -11.71
N GLU A 61 -10.89 36.52 -12.60
CA GLU A 61 -10.27 37.10 -13.79
C GLU A 61 -9.10 38.04 -13.44
N TYR A 62 -9.27 38.83 -12.38
CA TYR A 62 -8.29 39.82 -11.96
C TYR A 62 -7.43 39.38 -10.76
N ASN A 63 -7.49 38.10 -10.39
CA ASN A 63 -6.77 37.52 -9.24
C ASN A 63 -6.93 38.35 -7.94
N LYS A 64 -8.17 38.78 -7.66
CA LYS A 64 -8.55 39.48 -6.44
C LYS A 64 -9.14 38.50 -5.43
N ASN A 65 -9.18 38.90 -4.17
CA ASN A 65 -9.76 38.11 -3.07
C ASN A 65 -10.77 38.93 -2.27
N ASN A 66 -11.54 39.79 -2.95
CA ASN A 66 -12.51 40.64 -2.30
C ASN A 66 -13.61 39.78 -1.67
N LYS A 67 -13.92 40.00 -0.40
CA LYS A 67 -14.98 39.27 0.29
C LYS A 67 -16.31 39.99 0.10
N VAL A 68 -17.33 39.27 -0.38
CA VAL A 68 -18.65 39.87 -0.63
C VAL A 68 -19.26 40.54 0.60
N ILE A 69 -19.08 39.95 1.79
CA ILE A 69 -19.55 40.57 3.04
C ILE A 69 -18.82 41.89 3.32
N GLU A 70 -17.51 41.97 3.07
CA GLU A 70 -16.76 43.21 3.24
C GLU A 70 -17.20 44.28 2.24
N PHE A 71 -17.43 43.88 0.99
CA PHE A 71 -17.99 44.76 -0.04
C PHE A 71 -19.36 45.31 0.38
N LEU A 72 -20.28 44.44 0.80
CA LEU A 72 -21.63 44.84 1.20
C LEU A 72 -21.62 45.77 2.43
N MET A 73 -20.75 45.51 3.41
CA MET A 73 -20.59 46.39 4.57
C MET A 73 -20.08 47.78 4.20
N GLU A 74 -19.19 47.89 3.20
CA GLU A 74 -18.72 49.21 2.72
C GLU A 74 -19.85 50.02 2.07
N LYS A 75 -20.81 49.35 1.43
CA LYS A 75 -21.95 49.98 0.76
C LYS A 75 -23.16 50.19 1.66
N ALA A 76 -23.17 49.60 2.86
CA ALA A 76 -24.23 49.81 3.82
C ALA A 76 -24.36 51.31 4.18
N PRO A 77 -25.59 51.84 4.33
CA PRO A 77 -25.81 53.26 4.66
C PRO A 77 -25.09 53.69 5.95
N ASP A 78 -24.96 52.77 6.90
CA ASP A 78 -24.22 52.95 8.16
C ASP A 78 -22.87 52.23 8.08
N LYS A 79 -21.83 52.98 7.69
CA LYS A 79 -20.49 52.49 7.31
C LYS A 79 -19.65 51.91 8.47
N ARG A 80 -20.28 51.53 9.59
CA ARG A 80 -19.62 51.04 10.83
C ARG A 80 -20.33 49.84 11.47
N ILE A 81 -21.20 49.13 10.75
CA ILE A 81 -21.90 47.97 11.30
C ILE A 81 -20.94 46.76 11.41
N ASP A 82 -20.97 46.10 12.57
CA ASP A 82 -20.28 44.83 12.79
C ASP A 82 -20.86 43.74 11.85
N PRO A 83 -20.04 42.87 11.22
CA PRO A 83 -20.54 41.84 10.30
C PRO A 83 -21.66 40.96 10.87
N GLU A 84 -21.64 40.66 12.17
CA GLU A 84 -22.69 39.87 12.82
C GLU A 84 -24.00 40.65 12.93
N VAL A 85 -23.94 41.96 13.16
CA VAL A 85 -25.12 42.83 13.21
C VAL A 85 -25.73 42.97 11.83
N PHE A 86 -24.91 43.15 10.79
CA PHE A 86 -25.37 43.18 9.39
C PHE A 86 -26.11 41.88 9.03
N LEU A 87 -25.50 40.72 9.29
CA LEU A 87 -26.12 39.43 8.95
C LEU A 87 -27.41 39.17 9.75
N LYS A 88 -27.50 39.62 11.01
CA LYS A 88 -28.74 39.54 11.79
C LYS A 88 -29.86 40.38 11.17
N ASP A 89 -29.57 41.60 10.74
CA ASP A 89 -30.54 42.46 10.06
C ASP A 89 -31.01 41.83 8.72
N GLU A 90 -30.09 41.24 7.95
CA GLU A 90 -30.42 40.50 6.74
C GLU A 90 -31.31 39.27 7.02
N VAL A 91 -31.08 38.53 8.11
CA VAL A 91 -31.95 37.42 8.54
C VAL A 91 -33.34 37.92 8.91
N GLU A 92 -33.44 39.10 9.52
CA GLU A 92 -34.74 39.66 9.87
C GLU A 92 -35.56 40.06 8.65
N LYS A 93 -34.88 40.60 7.64
CA LYS A 93 -35.47 41.01 6.37
C LYS A 93 -35.81 39.83 5.45
N ALA A 94 -35.10 38.71 5.59
CA ALA A 94 -35.34 37.49 4.82
C ALA A 94 -36.77 36.95 5.05
N LYS A 95 -37.47 36.69 3.94
CA LYS A 95 -38.84 36.14 3.93
C LYS A 95 -38.90 34.97 2.95
N PHE A 96 -39.12 33.78 3.47
CA PHE A 96 -39.26 32.56 2.67
C PHE A 96 -40.70 32.08 2.76
N VAL A 97 -41.24 31.61 1.62
CA VAL A 97 -42.60 31.06 1.55
C VAL A 97 -42.55 29.54 1.59
N LYS A 98 -41.52 28.96 0.99
CA LYS A 98 -41.32 27.51 0.92
C LYS A 98 -39.95 27.13 1.41
N ARG A 99 -39.80 25.90 1.90
CA ARG A 99 -38.50 25.32 2.23
C ARG A 99 -37.52 25.35 1.04
N SER A 100 -38.01 25.07 -0.17
CA SER A 100 -37.20 25.12 -1.38
C SER A 100 -36.50 26.46 -1.58
N ASP A 101 -37.12 27.57 -1.17
CA ASP A 101 -36.54 28.90 -1.32
C ASP A 101 -35.31 29.07 -0.41
N VAL A 102 -35.34 28.48 0.80
CA VAL A 102 -34.19 28.49 1.71
C VAL A 102 -33.11 27.53 1.24
N ASP A 103 -33.48 26.38 0.68
CA ASP A 103 -32.53 25.43 0.13
C ASP A 103 -31.85 25.99 -1.14
N ASP A 104 -32.60 26.68 -2.01
CA ASP A 104 -32.09 27.36 -3.21
C ASP A 104 -31.13 28.50 -2.84
N LEU A 105 -31.41 29.23 -1.76
CA LEU A 105 -30.50 30.26 -1.23
C LEU A 105 -29.09 29.72 -0.96
N PHE A 106 -28.94 28.44 -0.59
CA PHE A 106 -27.63 27.82 -0.44
C PHE A 106 -26.79 27.91 -1.74
N MET A 107 -27.44 27.65 -2.87
CA MET A 107 -26.83 27.70 -4.21
C MET A 107 -26.62 29.15 -4.67
N GLU A 108 -27.58 30.04 -4.39
CA GLU A 108 -27.49 31.46 -4.72
C GLU A 108 -26.31 32.13 -4.01
N LEU A 109 -26.07 31.77 -2.75
CA LEU A 109 -24.92 32.19 -1.95
C LEU A 109 -23.61 31.47 -2.30
N ARG A 110 -23.61 30.63 -3.35
CA ARG A 110 -22.44 29.88 -3.82
C ARG A 110 -21.81 28.99 -2.77
N LEU A 111 -22.58 28.58 -1.77
CA LEU A 111 -22.11 27.69 -0.72
C LEU A 111 -21.84 26.29 -1.25
N ASP A 112 -22.34 25.92 -2.44
CA ASP A 112 -22.02 24.68 -3.15
C ASP A 112 -20.62 24.63 -3.76
N LYS A 113 -19.98 25.80 -3.93
CA LYS A 113 -18.62 25.91 -4.48
C LYS A 113 -17.53 26.00 -3.41
N VAL A 114 -17.91 26.01 -2.13
CA VAL A 114 -16.96 26.16 -1.02
C VAL A 114 -16.27 24.81 -0.76
N THR A 115 -14.98 24.72 -1.03
CA THR A 115 -14.23 23.48 -0.85
C THR A 115 -13.57 23.36 0.53
N ASN A 116 -13.49 24.45 1.29
CA ASN A 116 -12.97 24.48 2.66
C ASN A 116 -13.57 25.67 3.44
N GLY A 117 -13.61 25.54 4.76
CA GLY A 117 -14.04 26.62 5.66
C GLY A 117 -15.54 26.96 5.57
N LEU A 118 -16.37 26.09 4.99
CA LEU A 118 -17.83 26.21 4.92
C LEU A 118 -18.42 26.46 6.30
N PHE A 119 -18.06 25.68 7.32
CA PHE A 119 -18.66 25.82 8.65
C PHE A 119 -18.22 27.09 9.40
N THR A 120 -17.18 27.76 8.90
CA THR A 120 -16.74 29.07 9.38
C THR A 120 -17.12 30.20 8.44
N ASN A 121 -17.76 29.90 7.30
CA ASN A 121 -18.16 30.88 6.32
C ASN A 121 -19.37 31.66 6.83
N LYS A 122 -19.25 33.00 6.82
CA LYS A 122 -20.31 33.91 7.26
C LYS A 122 -21.63 33.74 6.50
N LEU A 123 -21.56 33.43 5.20
CA LEU A 123 -22.74 33.14 4.37
C LEU A 123 -23.40 31.81 4.74
N PHE A 124 -22.61 30.80 5.12
CA PHE A 124 -23.15 29.54 5.62
C PHE A 124 -23.85 29.72 6.96
N ILE A 125 -23.25 30.50 7.86
CA ILE A 125 -23.87 30.85 9.16
C ILE A 125 -25.18 31.59 8.91
N PHE A 126 -25.18 32.59 8.03
CA PHE A 126 -26.39 33.34 7.63
C PHE A 126 -27.49 32.41 7.08
N TRP A 127 -27.15 31.57 6.10
CA TRP A 127 -28.07 30.59 5.53
C TRP A 127 -28.62 29.66 6.60
N ARG A 128 -27.77 29.16 7.51
CA ARG A 128 -28.18 28.27 8.59
C ARG A 128 -29.15 28.96 9.56
N THR A 129 -28.93 30.23 9.88
CA THR A 129 -29.86 31.02 10.71
C THR A 129 -31.19 31.27 9.99
N CYS A 130 -31.17 31.54 8.67
CA CYS A 130 -32.39 31.62 7.87
C CYS A 130 -33.19 30.30 7.90
N LEU A 131 -32.48 29.18 7.79
CA LEU A 131 -33.05 27.84 7.89
C LEU A 131 -33.73 27.64 9.25
N GLU A 132 -33.03 27.92 10.34
CA GLU A 132 -33.56 27.76 11.70
C GLU A 132 -34.78 28.66 11.97
N LYS A 133 -34.76 29.91 11.46
CA LYS A 133 -35.91 30.83 11.53
C LYS A 133 -37.12 30.28 10.76
N PHE A 134 -36.91 29.75 9.56
CA PHE A 134 -37.97 29.13 8.77
C PHE A 134 -38.53 27.88 9.47
N GLU A 135 -37.65 26.99 9.96
CA GLU A 135 -38.03 25.78 10.69
C GLU A 135 -38.85 26.08 11.94
N ALA A 136 -38.54 27.17 12.65
CA ALA A 136 -39.31 27.62 13.82
C ALA A 136 -40.67 28.23 13.45
N ALA A 137 -40.78 28.88 12.29
CA ALA A 137 -42.03 29.46 11.81
C ALA A 137 -42.98 28.41 11.18
N HIS A 138 -42.43 27.29 10.70
CA HIS A 138 -43.15 26.21 10.01
C HIS A 138 -42.90 24.83 10.66
N PRO A 139 -43.29 24.62 11.93
CA PRO A 139 -43.06 23.36 12.63
C PRO A 139 -43.79 22.15 12.01
N GLU A 140 -44.82 22.40 11.19
CA GLU A 140 -45.56 21.40 10.44
C GLU A 140 -44.82 20.87 9.20
N GLU A 141 -43.82 21.61 8.69
CA GLU A 141 -43.07 21.18 7.51
C GLU A 141 -42.00 20.12 7.87
N PRO A 142 -41.78 19.13 6.98
CA PRO A 142 -40.73 18.14 7.17
C PRO A 142 -39.34 18.78 7.28
N GLN A 143 -38.71 18.56 8.42
CA GLN A 143 -37.37 19.06 8.71
C GLN A 143 -36.33 18.26 7.91
N THR A 144 -35.82 18.83 6.82
CA THR A 144 -34.73 18.20 6.07
C THR A 144 -33.41 18.41 6.80
N SER A 145 -32.72 17.31 7.11
CA SER A 145 -31.42 17.39 7.77
C SER A 145 -30.42 18.17 6.92
N VAL A 146 -29.72 19.17 7.48
CA VAL A 146 -28.60 19.88 6.82
C VAL A 146 -27.59 18.91 6.22
N PHE A 147 -27.32 17.81 6.89
CA PHE A 147 -26.46 16.75 6.38
C PHE A 147 -26.96 16.17 5.05
N HIS A 148 -28.27 15.96 4.91
CA HIS A 148 -28.86 15.44 3.67
C HIS A 148 -28.75 16.46 2.54
N LEU A 149 -29.02 17.74 2.80
CA LEU A 149 -28.80 18.81 1.83
C LEU A 149 -27.34 18.87 1.37
N LEU A 150 -26.39 18.89 2.32
CA LEU A 150 -24.96 18.93 2.00
C LEU A 150 -24.55 17.72 1.16
N ARG A 151 -25.03 16.52 1.49
CA ARG A 151 -24.75 15.31 0.71
C ARG A 151 -25.33 15.39 -0.71
N THR A 152 -26.52 15.94 -0.88
CA THR A 152 -27.16 16.10 -2.20
C THR A 152 -26.41 17.13 -3.05
N VAL A 153 -25.98 18.24 -2.45
CA VAL A 153 -25.32 19.35 -3.15
C VAL A 153 -23.87 18.99 -3.52
N TYR A 154 -23.12 18.41 -2.59
CA TYR A 154 -21.70 18.11 -2.76
C TYR A 154 -21.41 16.73 -3.31
N ASP A 155 -22.41 15.85 -3.42
CA ASP A 155 -22.24 14.41 -3.56
C ASP A 155 -21.43 13.75 -2.43
N ASP A 156 -21.30 12.42 -2.45
CA ASP A 156 -20.59 11.67 -1.41
C ASP A 156 -19.09 11.98 -1.37
N LYS A 157 -18.45 12.11 -2.55
CA LYS A 157 -17.01 12.33 -2.67
C LYS A 157 -16.64 13.77 -2.36
N GLY A 158 -17.42 14.73 -2.86
CA GLY A 158 -17.25 16.14 -2.56
C GLY A 158 -17.50 16.43 -1.09
N LEU A 159 -18.52 15.82 -0.48
CA LEU A 159 -18.77 15.99 0.95
C LEU A 159 -17.64 15.38 1.81
N ALA A 160 -17.13 14.20 1.46
CA ALA A 160 -15.97 13.61 2.15
C ALA A 160 -14.74 14.54 2.07
N SER A 161 -14.49 15.11 0.88
CA SER A 161 -13.39 16.06 0.64
C SER A 161 -13.54 17.34 1.45
N LEU A 162 -14.75 17.90 1.50
CA LEU A 162 -15.08 19.07 2.31
C LEU A 162 -14.85 18.80 3.80
N LEU A 163 -15.40 17.70 4.33
CA LEU A 163 -15.27 17.35 5.75
C LEU A 163 -13.81 17.13 6.15
N LYS A 164 -13.01 16.55 5.27
CA LYS A 164 -11.56 16.43 5.46
C LYS A 164 -10.87 17.79 5.56
N ALA A 165 -11.22 18.75 4.70
CA ALA A 165 -10.68 20.11 4.79
C ALA A 165 -11.11 20.80 6.11
N GLU A 166 -12.37 20.64 6.51
CA GLU A 166 -12.90 21.17 7.77
C GLU A 166 -12.22 20.57 9.01
N ARG A 167 -11.79 19.30 8.96
CA ARG A 167 -11.03 18.67 10.06
C ARG A 167 -9.70 19.38 10.35
N GLN A 168 -9.13 20.09 9.38
CA GLN A 168 -7.90 20.86 9.57
C GLN A 168 -8.15 22.23 10.21
N ILE A 169 -9.41 22.65 10.35
CA ILE A 169 -9.80 23.93 10.92
C ILE A 169 -10.22 23.70 12.38
N LYS A 170 -9.42 24.24 13.32
CA LYS A 170 -9.63 24.06 14.77
C LYS A 170 -11.05 24.36 15.25
N LYS A 171 -11.73 25.35 14.63
CA LYS A 171 -13.10 25.76 15.02
C LYS A 171 -14.18 24.76 14.58
N SER A 172 -13.96 24.00 13.50
CA SER A 172 -14.95 23.08 12.93
C SER A 172 -14.56 21.60 13.03
N GLU A 173 -13.36 21.29 13.54
CA GLU A 173 -12.80 19.93 13.64
C GLU A 173 -13.78 18.90 14.24
N ASN A 174 -14.36 19.19 15.42
CA ASN A 174 -15.25 18.25 16.12
C ASN A 174 -16.56 18.02 15.36
N PHE A 175 -17.08 19.09 14.74
CA PHE A 175 -18.30 19.01 13.95
C PHE A 175 -18.05 18.20 12.66
N ALA A 176 -16.92 18.44 12.00
CA ALA A 176 -16.50 17.71 10.82
C ALA A 176 -16.33 16.21 11.10
N LYS A 177 -15.64 15.84 12.19
CA LYS A 177 -15.52 14.43 12.62
C LYS A 177 -16.88 13.76 12.87
N THR A 178 -17.81 14.50 13.48
CA THR A 178 -19.17 14.00 13.75
C THR A 178 -19.95 13.77 12.45
N LEU A 179 -19.88 14.72 11.51
CA LEU A 179 -20.51 14.59 10.20
C LEU A 179 -19.87 13.51 9.34
N GLU A 180 -18.55 13.32 9.40
CA GLU A 180 -17.85 12.25 8.68
C GLU A 180 -18.28 10.87 9.19
N LYS A 181 -18.39 10.70 10.52
CA LYS A 181 -18.93 9.47 11.10
C LYS A 181 -20.38 9.24 10.65
N LYS A 182 -21.19 10.30 10.58
CA LYS A 182 -22.56 10.24 10.06
C LYS A 182 -22.58 9.85 8.57
N LEU A 183 -21.69 10.40 7.76
CA LEU A 183 -21.52 10.07 6.34
C LEU A 183 -21.19 8.59 6.16
N CYS A 184 -20.18 8.10 6.87
CA CYS A 184 -19.82 6.69 6.88
C CYS A 184 -20.98 5.79 7.32
N GLY A 185 -21.72 6.19 8.37
CA GLY A 185 -22.90 5.44 8.83
C GLY A 185 -24.02 5.43 7.80
N THR A 186 -24.21 6.50 7.04
CA THR A 186 -25.15 6.55 5.93
C THR A 186 -24.69 5.67 4.77
N TRP A 187 -23.40 5.66 4.42
CA TRP A 187 -22.87 4.72 3.41
C TRP A 187 -23.14 3.25 3.76
N VAL A 188 -22.98 2.87 5.03
CA VAL A 188 -23.34 1.51 5.47
C VAL A 188 -24.84 1.25 5.31
N LYS A 189 -25.71 2.20 5.68
CA LYS A 189 -27.17 2.08 5.52
C LYS A 189 -27.60 1.97 4.05
N ASP A 190 -26.87 2.64 3.16
CA ASP A 190 -27.07 2.58 1.72
C ASP A 190 -26.50 1.30 1.10
N GLY A 191 -25.92 0.40 1.91
CA GLY A 191 -25.39 -0.88 1.47
C GLY A 191 -24.02 -0.83 0.80
N LYS A 192 -23.28 0.29 0.91
CA LYS A 192 -21.93 0.39 0.35
C LYS A 192 -20.97 -0.56 1.08
N SER A 193 -20.23 -1.32 0.29
CA SER A 193 -19.16 -2.22 0.75
C SER A 193 -17.84 -1.48 0.99
N LEU A 194 -16.83 -2.20 1.50
CA LEU A 194 -15.47 -1.68 1.59
C LEU A 194 -14.93 -1.32 0.19
N ASP A 195 -15.23 -2.13 -0.82
CA ASP A 195 -14.86 -1.89 -2.21
C ASP A 195 -15.49 -0.60 -2.75
N ASP A 196 -16.80 -0.42 -2.57
CA ASP A 196 -17.53 0.74 -3.08
C ASP A 196 -16.98 2.05 -2.51
N VAL A 197 -16.67 2.07 -1.20
CA VAL A 197 -16.10 3.27 -0.56
C VAL A 197 -14.63 3.46 -0.94
N PHE A 198 -13.87 2.38 -1.11
CA PHE A 198 -12.48 2.48 -1.56
C PHE A 198 -12.39 3.06 -2.98
N GLU A 199 -13.30 2.66 -3.88
CA GLU A 199 -13.43 3.21 -5.23
C GLU A 199 -13.99 4.64 -5.23
N LEU A 200 -15.03 4.93 -4.44
CA LEU A 200 -15.62 6.27 -4.31
C LEU A 200 -14.60 7.34 -3.89
N LEU A 201 -13.64 6.95 -3.05
CA LEU A 201 -12.56 7.81 -2.58
C LEU A 201 -11.36 7.85 -3.54
N ASP A 202 -11.45 7.20 -4.72
CA ASP A 202 -10.39 7.07 -5.73
C ASP A 202 -9.05 6.56 -5.18
N LEU A 203 -9.07 5.78 -4.11
CA LEU A 203 -7.86 5.35 -3.40
C LEU A 203 -6.96 4.47 -4.31
N LYS A 204 -7.55 3.71 -5.23
CA LYS A 204 -6.79 2.94 -6.22
C LYS A 204 -5.92 3.82 -7.12
N ALA A 205 -6.36 5.04 -7.43
CA ALA A 205 -5.63 5.96 -8.32
C ALA A 205 -4.35 6.52 -7.67
N ALA A 206 -4.26 6.50 -6.33
CA ALA A 206 -3.05 6.89 -5.61
C ALA A 206 -1.88 5.90 -5.78
N GLY A 207 -2.14 4.69 -6.31
CA GLY A 207 -1.12 3.70 -6.59
C GLY A 207 -0.28 3.34 -5.36
N TYR A 208 1.04 3.37 -5.48
CA TYR A 208 1.94 3.03 -4.37
C TYR A 208 1.98 4.09 -3.25
N LYS A 209 1.47 5.31 -3.51
CA LYS A 209 1.33 6.40 -2.51
C LYS A 209 0.00 6.36 -1.78
N LEU A 210 -0.77 5.29 -1.95
CA LEU A 210 -2.08 5.07 -1.32
C LEU A 210 -2.09 5.39 0.19
N LEU A 211 -1.07 4.98 0.93
CA LEU A 211 -1.02 5.20 2.38
C LEU A 211 -0.81 6.68 2.77
N ASP A 212 -0.28 7.48 1.85
CA ASP A 212 -0.10 8.93 2.03
C ASP A 212 -1.31 9.72 1.52
N ASP A 213 -2.23 9.07 0.78
CA ASP A 213 -3.46 9.72 0.34
C ASP A 213 -4.32 10.05 1.56
N PRO A 214 -4.62 11.33 1.81
CA PRO A 214 -5.31 11.67 3.05
C PRO A 214 -6.80 11.27 3.05
N SER A 215 -7.33 10.73 1.96
CA SER A 215 -8.65 10.09 1.90
C SER A 215 -8.65 8.72 2.59
N MET A 216 -7.47 8.15 2.87
CA MET A 216 -7.34 6.97 3.73
C MET A 216 -7.91 7.20 5.13
N ASP A 217 -7.87 8.41 5.67
CA ASP A 217 -8.47 8.72 6.98
C ASP A 217 -9.99 8.52 7.00
N THR A 218 -10.65 8.89 5.91
CA THR A 218 -12.09 8.66 5.74
C THR A 218 -12.38 7.17 5.55
N PHE A 219 -11.56 6.45 4.78
CA PHE A 219 -11.68 5.00 4.64
C PHE A 219 -11.49 4.27 5.98
N VAL A 220 -10.49 4.67 6.78
CA VAL A 220 -10.29 4.17 8.16
C VAL A 220 -11.51 4.44 9.03
N THR A 221 -12.10 5.64 8.93
CA THR A 221 -13.32 5.97 9.67
C THR A 221 -14.48 5.07 9.25
N PHE A 222 -14.62 4.81 7.95
CA PHE A 222 -15.62 3.91 7.42
C PHE A 222 -15.45 2.47 7.92
N THR A 223 -14.23 1.91 7.88
CA THR A 223 -13.98 0.55 8.38
C THR A 223 -14.29 0.42 9.88
N HIS A 224 -13.99 1.45 10.67
CA HIS A 224 -14.39 1.49 12.08
C HIS A 224 -15.91 1.47 12.26
N VAL A 225 -16.66 2.24 11.48
CA VAL A 225 -18.13 2.25 11.54
C VAL A 225 -18.72 0.89 11.14
N VAL A 226 -18.19 0.26 10.08
CA VAL A 226 -18.57 -1.11 9.69
C VAL A 226 -18.35 -2.09 10.84
N ASN A 227 -17.18 -2.04 11.48
CA ASN A 227 -16.84 -2.93 12.59
C ASN A 227 -17.72 -2.69 13.84
N ASP A 228 -18.06 -1.44 14.15
CA ASP A 228 -18.96 -1.11 15.25
C ASP A 228 -20.38 -1.64 15.01
N ILE A 229 -20.88 -1.54 13.77
CA ILE A 229 -22.19 -2.07 13.39
C ILE A 229 -22.20 -3.60 13.46
N LYS A 230 -21.18 -4.28 12.93
CA LYS A 230 -21.06 -5.75 12.98
C LYS A 230 -21.05 -6.30 14.42
N LYS A 231 -20.33 -5.65 15.34
CA LYS A 231 -20.33 -6.02 16.76
C LYS A 231 -21.72 -5.98 17.41
N THR A 232 -22.60 -5.10 16.94
CA THR A 232 -23.96 -4.93 17.48
C THR A 232 -24.98 -5.87 16.84
N HIS A 233 -24.71 -6.37 15.63
CA HIS A 233 -25.60 -7.23 14.85
C HIS A 233 -24.84 -8.50 14.47
N THR A 234 -24.74 -9.47 15.39
CA THR A 234 -24.15 -10.76 15.07
C THR A 234 -25.05 -11.50 14.08
N GLY A 235 -24.58 -11.66 12.84
CA GLY A 235 -25.29 -12.35 11.77
C GLY A 235 -25.32 -13.87 11.96
N THR A 236 -25.27 -14.62 10.87
CA THR A 236 -25.21 -16.09 10.92
C THR A 236 -23.90 -16.58 11.55
N LYS A 237 -23.84 -17.86 11.96
CA LYS A 237 -22.62 -18.44 12.53
C LYS A 237 -21.45 -18.39 11.54
N GLU A 238 -21.76 -18.52 10.25
CA GLU A 238 -20.87 -18.45 9.12
C GLU A 238 -20.29 -17.03 8.97
N ALA A 239 -21.14 -15.99 9.03
CA ALA A 239 -20.70 -14.61 8.99
C ALA A 239 -19.79 -14.25 10.18
N ALA A 240 -20.13 -14.75 11.38
CA ALA A 240 -19.28 -14.57 12.55
C ALA A 240 -17.94 -15.32 12.44
N PHE A 241 -17.92 -16.48 11.79
CA PHE A 241 -16.68 -17.21 11.53
C PHE A 241 -15.78 -16.45 10.54
N GLU A 242 -16.31 -16.00 9.41
CA GLU A 242 -15.56 -15.24 8.41
C GLU A 242 -14.99 -13.94 8.98
N GLU A 243 -15.78 -13.21 9.77
CA GLU A 243 -15.32 -12.01 10.49
C GLU A 243 -14.16 -12.33 11.44
N ASN A 244 -14.24 -13.43 12.18
CA ASN A 244 -13.16 -13.85 13.08
C ASN A 244 -11.87 -14.18 12.33
N GLU A 245 -11.95 -14.79 11.14
CA GLU A 245 -10.78 -15.09 10.33
C GLU A 245 -10.17 -13.83 9.70
N ILE A 246 -10.98 -12.87 9.27
CA ILE A 246 -10.50 -11.53 8.84
C ILE A 246 -9.76 -10.84 9.99
N LEU A 247 -10.36 -10.77 11.19
CA LEU A 247 -9.75 -10.15 12.37
C LEU A 247 -8.45 -10.85 12.78
N ARG A 248 -8.40 -12.17 12.61
CA ARG A 248 -7.20 -12.97 12.87
C ARG A 248 -6.09 -12.67 11.86
N GLY A 249 -6.42 -12.56 10.58
CA GLY A 249 -5.49 -12.15 9.52
C GLY A 249 -4.91 -10.77 9.79
N ILE A 250 -5.76 -9.79 10.11
CA ILE A 250 -5.33 -8.45 10.54
C ILE A 250 -4.39 -8.55 11.75
N LYS A 251 -4.74 -9.34 12.77
CA LYS A 251 -3.89 -9.50 13.96
C LYS A 251 -2.51 -10.08 13.64
N PHE A 252 -2.44 -11.09 12.76
CA PHE A 252 -1.17 -11.66 12.32
C PHE A 252 -0.35 -10.63 11.54
N ALA A 253 -0.94 -9.97 10.54
CA ALA A 253 -0.27 -8.95 9.74
C ALA A 253 0.28 -7.83 10.62
N SER A 254 -0.53 -7.36 11.57
CA SER A 254 -0.20 -6.24 12.45
C SER A 254 0.80 -6.54 13.56
N SER A 255 1.22 -7.81 13.70
CA SER A 255 2.29 -8.23 14.60
C SER A 255 3.52 -8.78 13.85
N THR A 256 3.51 -8.70 12.52
CA THR A 256 4.55 -9.32 11.69
C THR A 256 5.88 -8.58 11.85
N GLY A 257 6.97 -9.35 12.00
CA GLY A 257 8.31 -8.78 12.21
C GLY A 257 8.49 -8.00 13.52
N GLY A 258 7.56 -8.11 14.47
CA GLY A 258 7.53 -7.27 15.68
C GLY A 258 7.17 -5.80 15.40
N LEU A 259 6.70 -5.49 14.19
CA LEU A 259 6.26 -4.16 13.80
C LEU A 259 4.79 -3.96 14.20
N ARG A 260 4.44 -2.74 14.61
CA ARG A 260 3.04 -2.34 14.77
C ARG A 260 2.52 -1.81 13.44
N SER A 261 1.27 -2.10 13.14
CA SER A 261 0.60 -1.52 11.97
C SER A 261 -0.19 -0.27 12.30
N THR A 262 -0.21 0.67 11.35
CA THR A 262 -1.01 1.89 11.41
C THR A 262 -2.50 1.58 11.23
N LYS A 263 -3.37 2.58 11.48
CA LYS A 263 -4.81 2.42 11.23
C LYS A 263 -5.11 2.20 9.75
N SER A 264 -4.41 2.91 8.86
CA SER A 264 -4.53 2.76 7.41
C SER A 264 -4.13 1.36 6.94
N GLU A 265 -3.03 0.81 7.47
CA GLU A 265 -2.62 -0.57 7.20
C GLU A 265 -3.69 -1.58 7.64
N ASN A 266 -4.25 -1.43 8.83
CA ASN A 266 -5.32 -2.30 9.31
C ASN A 266 -6.57 -2.23 8.43
N ALA A 267 -6.92 -1.04 7.93
CA ALA A 267 -8.03 -0.86 7.00
C ALA A 267 -7.75 -1.56 5.65
N LEU A 268 -6.52 -1.49 5.12
CA LEU A 268 -6.14 -2.22 3.91
C LEU A 268 -6.14 -3.73 4.11
N PHE A 269 -5.62 -4.23 5.24
CA PHE A 269 -5.72 -5.65 5.57
C PHE A 269 -7.17 -6.11 5.62
N GLN A 270 -8.04 -5.32 6.27
CA GLN A 270 -9.47 -5.62 6.33
C GLN A 270 -10.08 -5.70 4.93
N LEU A 271 -9.78 -4.74 4.05
CA LEU A 271 -10.21 -4.75 2.66
C LEU A 271 -9.72 -6.01 1.92
N TRP A 272 -8.42 -6.28 1.94
CA TRP A 272 -7.82 -7.40 1.20
C TRP A 272 -8.28 -8.77 1.70
N PHE A 273 -8.43 -8.95 3.02
CA PHE A 273 -9.00 -10.19 3.56
C PHE A 273 -10.50 -10.34 3.23
N THR A 274 -11.26 -9.23 3.22
CA THR A 274 -12.69 -9.27 2.83
C THR A 274 -12.86 -9.62 1.36
N GLN A 275 -12.03 -9.05 0.49
CA GLN A 275 -12.01 -9.34 -0.95
C GLN A 275 -11.44 -10.73 -1.29
N LYS A 276 -10.85 -11.40 -0.31
CA LYS A 276 -10.13 -12.67 -0.49
C LYS A 276 -8.96 -12.59 -1.49
N ARG A 277 -8.35 -11.41 -1.66
CA ARG A 277 -7.28 -11.21 -2.63
C ARG A 277 -6.03 -11.99 -2.26
N SER A 278 -5.46 -12.69 -3.23
CA SER A 278 -4.14 -13.30 -3.07
C SER A 278 -3.04 -12.23 -3.04
N PRO A 279 -1.91 -12.50 -2.35
CA PRO A 279 -0.74 -11.64 -2.44
C PRO A 279 -0.28 -11.39 -3.89
N ASN A 280 -0.42 -12.37 -4.79
CA ASN A 280 -0.05 -12.17 -6.20
C ASN A 280 -0.92 -11.12 -6.90
N GLU A 281 -2.23 -11.13 -6.68
CA GLU A 281 -3.11 -10.10 -7.25
C GLU A 281 -2.79 -8.71 -6.71
N ILE A 282 -2.52 -8.59 -5.40
CA ILE A 282 -2.14 -7.31 -4.78
C ILE A 282 -0.79 -6.85 -5.32
N PHE A 283 0.17 -7.77 -5.45
CA PHE A 283 1.49 -7.47 -6.00
C PHE A 283 1.36 -6.96 -7.44
N MET A 284 0.64 -7.64 -8.31
CA MET A 284 0.44 -7.19 -9.69
C MET A 284 -0.29 -5.85 -9.77
N MET A 285 -1.26 -5.61 -8.89
CA MET A 285 -2.04 -4.37 -8.84
C MET A 285 -1.20 -3.15 -8.49
N PHE A 286 -0.25 -3.25 -7.55
CA PHE A 286 0.51 -2.10 -7.04
C PHE A 286 2.00 -2.09 -7.43
N PHE A 287 2.57 -3.25 -7.72
CA PHE A 287 4.01 -3.49 -7.94
C PHE A 287 4.29 -4.32 -9.21
N GLY A 288 3.30 -4.48 -10.10
CA GLY A 288 3.53 -5.03 -11.44
C GLY A 288 4.48 -4.15 -12.25
N LYS A 289 5.05 -4.70 -13.33
CA LYS A 289 6.16 -4.13 -14.12
C LYS A 289 6.09 -2.61 -14.32
N ASP A 290 5.00 -2.11 -14.90
CA ASP A 290 4.83 -0.67 -15.20
C ASP A 290 4.86 0.22 -13.94
N ASN A 291 4.23 -0.24 -12.85
CA ASN A 291 4.24 0.47 -11.58
C ASN A 291 5.61 0.40 -10.91
N LEU A 292 6.26 -0.76 -10.98
CA LEU A 292 7.57 -0.97 -10.39
C LEU A 292 8.63 -0.09 -11.05
N ASP A 293 8.67 -0.01 -12.38
CA ASP A 293 9.61 0.85 -13.08
C ASP A 293 9.41 2.33 -12.72
N LYS A 294 8.15 2.75 -12.52
CA LYS A 294 7.83 4.09 -12.00
C LYS A 294 8.32 4.28 -10.56
N ILE A 295 8.07 3.33 -9.66
CA ILE A 295 8.52 3.38 -8.26
C ILE A 295 10.04 3.49 -8.18
N LEU A 296 10.76 2.66 -8.94
CA LEU A 296 12.22 2.67 -8.95
C LEU A 296 12.78 3.99 -9.48
N LYS A 297 12.09 4.63 -10.43
CA LYS A 297 12.45 5.95 -10.93
C LYS A 297 12.17 7.07 -9.92
N ASP A 298 11.02 7.03 -9.27
CA ASP A 298 10.52 8.14 -8.44
C ASP A 298 11.08 8.09 -7.00
N GLU A 299 11.22 6.89 -6.43
CA GLU A 299 11.55 6.66 -5.02
C GLU A 299 12.87 5.90 -4.81
N GLY A 300 13.38 5.23 -5.85
CA GLY A 300 14.66 4.51 -5.83
C GLY A 300 14.62 3.11 -5.20
N ASN A 301 14.00 2.96 -4.02
CA ASN A 301 14.08 1.70 -3.26
C ASN A 301 12.71 1.15 -2.84
N LEU A 302 12.35 -0.03 -3.37
CA LEU A 302 11.08 -0.71 -3.10
C LEU A 302 10.85 -1.00 -1.60
N PHE A 303 11.91 -1.31 -0.85
CA PHE A 303 11.81 -1.68 0.57
C PHE A 303 11.51 -0.49 1.50
N GLU A 304 11.62 0.72 0.97
CA GLU A 304 11.30 1.96 1.70
C GLU A 304 9.85 2.40 1.47
N ILE A 305 9.16 1.80 0.48
CA ILE A 305 7.77 2.13 0.15
C ILE A 305 6.83 1.60 1.24
N PRO A 306 6.08 2.48 1.95
CA PRO A 306 5.17 2.07 3.00
C PRO A 306 4.18 1.00 2.55
N LEU A 307 3.60 1.14 1.35
CA LEU A 307 2.65 0.17 0.82
C LEU A 307 3.29 -1.20 0.56
N PHE A 308 4.56 -1.26 0.15
CA PHE A 308 5.26 -2.53 -0.06
C PHE A 308 5.51 -3.25 1.27
N ILE A 309 5.90 -2.50 2.31
CA ILE A 309 6.02 -3.04 3.68
C ILE A 309 4.67 -3.58 4.16
N THR A 310 3.58 -2.85 3.92
CA THR A 310 2.22 -3.30 4.25
C THR A 310 1.85 -4.57 3.49
N PHE A 311 2.17 -4.64 2.20
CA PHE A 311 2.02 -5.85 1.39
C PHE A 311 2.82 -7.03 1.97
N MET A 312 4.08 -6.83 2.38
CA MET A 312 4.89 -7.90 2.99
C MET A 312 4.26 -8.44 4.28
N LYS A 313 3.75 -7.57 5.15
CA LYS A 313 3.00 -7.98 6.36
C LYS A 313 1.76 -8.79 6.00
N TYR A 314 1.02 -8.38 4.97
CA TYR A 314 -0.15 -9.11 4.50
C TYR A 314 0.24 -10.48 3.94
N ALA A 315 1.25 -10.55 3.07
CA ALA A 315 1.76 -11.77 2.46
C ALA A 315 2.21 -12.81 3.49
N ASP A 316 2.84 -12.37 4.60
CA ASP A 316 3.24 -13.22 5.72
C ASP A 316 2.07 -13.72 6.58
N ALA A 317 1.03 -12.91 6.70
CA ALA A 317 -0.15 -13.22 7.49
C ALA A 317 -1.15 -14.10 6.73
N TYR A 318 -1.19 -13.96 5.40
CA TYR A 318 -2.16 -14.61 4.54
C TYR A 318 -2.20 -16.14 4.70
N PRO A 319 -1.06 -16.88 4.67
CA PRO A 319 -1.05 -18.33 4.89
C PRO A 319 -1.44 -18.76 6.31
N ARG A 320 -1.45 -17.83 7.29
CA ARG A 320 -1.71 -18.12 8.71
C ARG A 320 -3.19 -18.02 9.07
N THR A 321 -4.03 -17.56 8.15
CA THR A 321 -5.48 -17.52 8.33
C THR A 321 -6.09 -18.87 7.97
N LYS A 322 -7.06 -19.35 8.76
CA LYS A 322 -7.67 -20.67 8.62
C LYS A 322 -8.82 -20.70 7.62
N ARG A 323 -9.07 -19.62 6.87
CA ARG A 323 -9.98 -19.67 5.72
C ARG A 323 -9.97 -18.47 4.80
N LEU A 324 -9.87 -18.77 3.51
CA LEU A 324 -10.45 -18.04 2.37
C LEU A 324 -10.68 -18.97 1.15
N ALA A 325 -10.91 -20.29 1.34
CA ALA A 325 -11.11 -21.24 0.23
C ALA A 325 -12.17 -20.74 -0.76
N THR A 326 -11.87 -20.81 -2.06
CA THR A 326 -12.79 -20.50 -3.16
C THR A 326 -13.79 -21.64 -3.36
N GLU A 327 -14.91 -21.39 -4.05
CA GLU A 327 -15.93 -22.42 -4.32
C GLU A 327 -15.34 -23.67 -5.02
N GLU A 328 -14.33 -23.47 -5.88
CA GLU A 328 -13.62 -24.55 -6.59
C GLU A 328 -12.72 -25.38 -5.66
N GLU A 329 -12.22 -24.81 -4.56
CA GLU A 329 -11.37 -25.52 -3.59
C GLU A 329 -12.20 -26.42 -2.65
N TYR A 330 -13.53 -26.32 -2.67
CA TYR A 330 -14.44 -27.16 -1.88
C TYR A 330 -14.66 -28.58 -2.46
N GLU A 331 -14.26 -28.85 -3.70
CA GLU A 331 -14.49 -30.15 -4.35
C GLU A 331 -13.48 -31.26 -3.95
N LYS A 332 -12.43 -30.95 -3.18
CA LYS A 332 -11.43 -31.94 -2.74
C LYS A 332 -11.87 -32.67 -1.47
N VAL A 333 -12.21 -33.95 -1.61
CA VAL A 333 -12.64 -34.85 -0.51
C VAL A 333 -11.49 -35.12 0.47
N VAL A 334 -11.79 -35.05 1.77
CA VAL A 334 -10.91 -35.40 2.90
C VAL A 334 -10.40 -36.85 2.77
N THR A 335 -9.09 -37.06 2.76
CA THR A 335 -8.48 -38.40 2.66
C THR A 335 -8.04 -38.99 4.01
N ASP A 336 -7.99 -38.20 5.09
CA ASP A 336 -7.43 -38.65 6.38
C ASP A 336 -8.27 -38.15 7.58
N ILE A 337 -9.28 -38.95 7.95
CA ILE A 337 -10.32 -38.61 8.93
C ILE A 337 -9.79 -38.54 10.37
N GLU A 338 -8.63 -39.15 10.67
CA GLU A 338 -8.14 -39.34 12.04
C GLU A 338 -7.31 -38.16 12.58
N ARG A 339 -6.80 -37.28 11.71
CA ARG A 339 -6.04 -36.07 12.12
C ARG A 339 -6.95 -34.88 12.41
N ARG A 340 -7.86 -35.01 13.38
CA ARG A 340 -8.59 -33.85 13.91
C ARG A 340 -7.95 -33.27 15.18
N PRO A 341 -7.41 -32.03 15.12
CA PRO A 341 -7.45 -31.11 16.23
C PRO A 341 -8.47 -30.01 15.90
N TRP A 342 -9.65 -30.08 16.53
CA TRP A 342 -10.71 -29.05 16.56
C TRP A 342 -10.44 -27.73 15.79
N LYS A 343 -11.21 -27.48 14.71
CA LYS A 343 -11.58 -26.19 14.05
C LYS A 343 -11.71 -26.36 12.53
N THR A 344 -12.71 -27.11 12.10
CA THR A 344 -13.26 -27.07 10.73
C THR A 344 -14.27 -25.92 10.63
N ASP A 345 -14.40 -25.33 9.46
CA ASP A 345 -15.53 -24.45 9.20
C ASP A 345 -16.87 -25.18 9.37
N PRO A 346 -17.87 -24.54 10.01
CA PRO A 346 -19.20 -25.11 10.17
C PRO A 346 -19.91 -25.51 8.86
N ALA A 347 -19.64 -24.84 7.73
CA ALA A 347 -20.38 -25.02 6.49
C ALA A 347 -19.82 -26.13 5.56
N THR A 348 -18.49 -26.29 5.44
CA THR A 348 -17.93 -27.17 4.38
C THR A 348 -17.08 -28.36 4.85
N MET A 349 -16.70 -28.45 6.13
CA MET A 349 -15.90 -29.59 6.66
C MET A 349 -14.63 -29.96 5.86
N VAL A 350 -14.01 -29.02 5.14
CA VAL A 350 -12.81 -29.25 4.31
C VAL A 350 -11.50 -29.15 5.12
N ASP A 351 -10.51 -29.95 4.75
CA ASP A 351 -9.14 -29.92 5.29
C ASP A 351 -8.37 -28.64 4.94
N TYR A 352 -7.30 -28.36 5.68
CA TYR A 352 -6.41 -27.21 5.53
C TYR A 352 -6.00 -26.93 4.06
N VAL A 353 -6.19 -25.70 3.58
CA VAL A 353 -5.62 -25.23 2.30
C VAL A 353 -4.31 -24.52 2.59
N ASP A 354 -3.19 -25.17 2.26
CA ASP A 354 -1.88 -24.53 2.28
C ASP A 354 -1.79 -23.52 1.13
N ARG A 355 -1.85 -22.22 1.46
CA ARG A 355 -1.62 -21.15 0.50
C ARG A 355 -0.17 -20.73 0.60
N ASN A 356 0.67 -21.28 -0.28
CA ASN A 356 2.05 -20.84 -0.35
C ASN A 356 2.12 -19.48 -1.04
N THR A 357 2.54 -18.45 -0.32
CA THR A 357 2.91 -17.16 -0.92
C THR A 357 4.36 -17.22 -1.34
N ASN A 358 4.68 -16.87 -2.58
CA ASN A 358 6.06 -16.86 -3.07
C ASN A 358 6.44 -15.45 -3.56
N VAL A 359 6.77 -14.56 -2.62
CA VAL A 359 7.18 -13.18 -2.97
C VAL A 359 8.50 -13.19 -3.72
N ALA A 360 9.40 -14.13 -3.39
CA ALA A 360 10.63 -14.34 -4.14
C ALA A 360 10.37 -14.62 -5.63
N PHE A 361 9.42 -15.50 -5.98
CA PHE A 361 9.07 -15.76 -7.38
C PHE A 361 8.55 -14.51 -8.09
N MET A 362 7.64 -13.76 -7.43
CA MET A 362 7.09 -12.52 -7.99
C MET A 362 8.20 -11.50 -8.27
N LEU A 363 9.08 -11.26 -7.28
CA LEU A 363 10.18 -10.33 -7.42
C LEU A 363 11.21 -10.81 -8.45
N GLN A 364 11.62 -12.08 -8.40
CA GLN A 364 12.58 -12.60 -9.38
C GLN A 364 12.06 -12.48 -10.81
N GLY A 365 10.78 -12.73 -11.06
CA GLY A 365 10.18 -12.53 -12.38
C GLY A 365 10.16 -11.06 -12.83
N GLN A 366 10.01 -10.11 -11.91
CA GLN A 366 10.04 -8.66 -12.23
C GLN A 366 11.46 -8.10 -12.37
N PHE A 367 12.45 -8.75 -11.75
CA PHE A 367 13.86 -8.33 -11.72
C PHE A 367 14.78 -9.32 -12.46
N GLU A 368 14.24 -10.14 -13.36
CA GLU A 368 15.00 -11.23 -14.01
C GLU A 368 16.24 -10.72 -14.75
N ASP A 369 16.12 -9.59 -15.45
CA ASP A 369 17.18 -8.95 -16.23
C ASP A 369 18.04 -7.96 -15.44
N LYS A 370 17.64 -7.67 -14.19
CA LYS A 370 18.23 -6.65 -13.30
C LYS A 370 18.32 -7.13 -11.85
N LEU A 371 18.72 -8.38 -11.65
CA LEU A 371 18.79 -9.02 -10.33
C LEU A 371 19.79 -8.32 -9.41
N GLU A 372 20.86 -7.75 -9.98
CA GLU A 372 21.83 -6.90 -9.29
C GLU A 372 21.16 -5.70 -8.61
N THR A 373 20.18 -5.07 -9.28
CA THR A 373 19.44 -3.93 -8.72
C THR A 373 18.62 -4.36 -7.51
N LEU A 374 17.98 -5.54 -7.56
CA LEU A 374 17.22 -6.08 -6.42
C LEU A 374 18.14 -6.37 -5.23
N GLY A 375 19.29 -7.00 -5.48
CA GLY A 375 20.29 -7.25 -4.44
C GLY A 375 20.82 -5.96 -3.81
N GLU A 376 21.10 -4.93 -4.61
CA GLU A 376 21.56 -3.62 -4.12
C GLU A 376 20.53 -2.92 -3.25
N MET A 377 19.25 -2.97 -3.64
CA MET A 377 18.15 -2.45 -2.83
C MET A 377 18.01 -3.18 -1.50
N ILE A 378 18.10 -4.52 -1.48
CA ILE A 378 18.07 -5.32 -0.25
C ILE A 378 19.22 -4.91 0.68
N LEU A 379 20.45 -4.88 0.16
CA LEU A 379 21.63 -4.53 0.94
C LEU A 379 21.56 -3.09 1.47
N SER A 380 21.05 -2.16 0.67
CA SER A 380 20.86 -0.75 1.07
C SER A 380 19.82 -0.63 2.17
N ALA A 381 18.65 -1.27 2.01
CA ALA A 381 17.59 -1.26 3.02
C ALA A 381 18.03 -1.91 4.35
N LYS A 382 18.81 -2.99 4.31
CA LYS A 382 19.38 -3.63 5.51
C LYS A 382 20.35 -2.71 6.29
N LYS A 383 20.96 -1.72 5.63
CA LYS A 383 21.85 -0.74 6.28
C LYS A 383 21.07 0.39 6.98
N LEU A 384 19.79 0.58 6.68
CA LEU A 384 18.93 1.61 7.28
C LEU A 384 18.49 1.22 8.71
N LYS A 385 19.43 1.19 9.65
CA LYS A 385 19.20 0.76 11.04
C LYS A 385 18.03 1.48 11.74
N GLU A 386 17.76 2.73 11.36
CA GLU A 386 16.65 3.52 11.90
C GLU A 386 15.27 3.07 11.38
N SER A 387 15.21 2.53 10.15
CA SER A 387 13.98 2.03 9.53
C SER A 387 13.80 0.54 9.77
N LYS A 388 13.26 0.18 10.94
CA LYS A 388 12.97 -1.22 11.29
C LYS A 388 12.08 -1.92 10.26
N SER A 389 11.18 -1.18 9.62
CA SER A 389 10.27 -1.71 8.59
C SER A 389 10.98 -2.06 7.29
N ALA A 390 11.87 -1.19 6.81
CA ALA A 390 12.66 -1.47 5.61
C ALA A 390 13.60 -2.66 5.83
N VAL A 391 14.28 -2.69 6.99
CA VAL A 391 15.14 -3.82 7.38
C VAL A 391 14.35 -5.13 7.44
N TYR A 392 13.16 -5.12 8.04
CA TYR A 392 12.28 -6.29 8.06
C TYR A 392 11.90 -6.76 6.65
N ALA A 393 11.43 -5.86 5.79
CA ALA A 393 10.99 -6.23 4.44
C ALA A 393 12.16 -6.79 3.61
N ALA A 394 13.32 -6.13 3.67
CA ALA A 394 14.53 -6.57 2.95
C ALA A 394 15.05 -7.92 3.45
N GLN A 395 15.15 -8.12 4.77
CA GLN A 395 15.56 -9.41 5.33
C GLN A 395 14.57 -10.52 4.97
N ARG A 396 13.28 -10.21 5.03
CA ARG A 396 12.23 -11.19 4.71
C ARG A 396 12.32 -11.63 3.26
N VAL A 397 12.49 -10.70 2.31
CA VAL A 397 12.66 -11.01 0.90
C VAL A 397 13.96 -11.78 0.65
N GLU A 398 15.08 -11.37 1.24
CA GLU A 398 16.36 -12.09 1.14
C GLU A 398 16.21 -13.56 1.57
N ASP A 399 15.61 -13.80 2.74
CA ASP A 399 15.38 -15.14 3.26
C ASP A 399 14.50 -15.99 2.32
N GLU A 400 13.48 -15.38 1.69
CA GLU A 400 12.65 -16.09 0.71
C GLU A 400 13.39 -16.37 -0.58
N MET A 401 14.19 -15.42 -1.08
CA MET A 401 14.95 -15.61 -2.31
C MET A 401 15.96 -16.73 -2.15
N PHE A 402 16.72 -16.75 -1.05
CA PHE A 402 17.69 -17.81 -0.80
C PHE A 402 17.03 -19.19 -0.71
N ARG A 403 15.85 -19.29 -0.06
CA ARG A 403 15.07 -20.53 -0.04
C ARG A 403 14.54 -20.89 -1.43
N PHE A 404 14.03 -19.92 -2.17
CA PHE A 404 13.46 -20.11 -3.49
C PHE A 404 14.50 -20.65 -4.47
N TRP A 405 15.69 -20.05 -4.50
CA TRP A 405 16.81 -20.50 -5.33
C TRP A 405 17.25 -21.94 -4.97
N ASN A 406 17.25 -22.29 -3.68
CA ASN A 406 17.61 -23.66 -3.26
C ASN A 406 16.57 -24.72 -3.65
N ILE A 407 15.28 -24.37 -3.64
CA ILE A 407 14.20 -25.30 -4.02
C ILE A 407 14.14 -25.45 -5.55
N ASN A 408 14.36 -24.36 -6.28
CA ASN A 408 14.30 -24.35 -7.73
C ASN A 408 15.65 -24.78 -8.33
N ARG A 409 15.79 -26.08 -8.63
CA ARG A 409 17.00 -26.70 -9.20
C ARG A 409 17.49 -26.10 -10.52
N GLY A 410 16.71 -25.22 -11.17
CA GLY A 410 17.15 -24.46 -12.34
C GLY A 410 18.04 -23.25 -12.03
N VAL A 411 18.10 -22.81 -10.77
CA VAL A 411 18.91 -21.66 -10.34
C VAL A 411 20.20 -22.17 -9.70
N THR A 412 21.30 -22.14 -10.45
CA THR A 412 22.63 -22.55 -9.95
C THR A 412 23.38 -21.38 -9.33
N PRO A 413 24.34 -21.65 -8.41
CA PRO A 413 25.28 -20.64 -7.94
C PRO A 413 25.98 -19.85 -9.05
N ASP A 414 26.41 -20.54 -10.10
CA ASP A 414 27.15 -19.94 -11.22
C ASP A 414 26.22 -19.00 -12.02
N TYR A 415 24.99 -19.43 -12.29
CA TYR A 415 23.97 -18.58 -12.90
C TYR A 415 23.72 -17.32 -12.06
N LEU A 416 23.57 -17.46 -10.74
CA LEU A 416 23.35 -16.30 -9.86
C LEU A 416 24.55 -15.37 -9.82
N PHE A 417 25.78 -15.89 -9.91
CA PHE A 417 26.97 -15.06 -9.97
C PHE A 417 26.93 -14.15 -11.20
N GLU A 418 26.66 -14.72 -12.38
CA GLU A 418 26.51 -13.97 -13.63
C GLU A 418 25.29 -13.02 -13.63
N ALA A 419 24.15 -13.47 -13.09
CA ALA A 419 22.93 -12.67 -13.00
C ALA A 419 23.10 -11.43 -12.10
N LEU A 420 23.98 -11.51 -11.09
CA LEU A 420 24.39 -10.38 -10.25
C LEU A 420 25.48 -9.52 -10.91
N LYS A 421 25.79 -9.75 -12.18
CA LYS A 421 26.83 -9.08 -12.97
C LYS A 421 28.23 -9.19 -12.34
N LEU A 422 28.47 -10.27 -11.59
CA LEU A 422 29.79 -10.60 -11.08
C LEU A 422 30.57 -11.33 -12.18
N ASP A 423 31.86 -11.03 -12.31
CA ASP A 423 32.71 -11.57 -13.38
C ASP A 423 33.89 -12.35 -12.77
N ALA A 424 34.03 -13.61 -13.20
CA ALA A 424 35.06 -14.51 -12.71
C ALA A 424 36.47 -14.09 -13.13
N ASP A 425 36.60 -13.27 -14.18
CA ASP A 425 37.87 -12.72 -14.68
C ASP A 425 38.34 -11.49 -13.87
N MET A 426 37.50 -10.94 -12.98
CA MET A 426 37.89 -9.85 -12.11
C MET A 426 38.94 -10.28 -11.07
N THR A 427 39.80 -9.33 -10.67
CA THR A 427 40.70 -9.56 -9.55
C THR A 427 39.90 -9.71 -8.24
N PRO A 428 40.36 -10.53 -7.29
CA PRO A 428 39.70 -10.66 -5.98
C PRO A 428 39.52 -9.32 -5.26
N GLU A 429 40.48 -8.40 -5.43
CA GLU A 429 40.39 -7.04 -4.89
C GLU A 429 39.13 -6.31 -5.40
N LYS A 430 38.88 -6.31 -6.72
CA LYS A 430 37.69 -5.71 -7.30
C LYS A 430 36.40 -6.42 -6.87
N LEU A 431 36.40 -7.75 -6.81
CA LEU A 431 35.23 -8.50 -6.37
C LEU A 431 34.85 -8.18 -4.93
N PHE A 432 35.83 -7.99 -4.04
CA PHE A 432 35.58 -7.64 -2.64
C PHE A 432 35.06 -6.21 -2.45
N GLU A 433 35.27 -5.32 -3.41
CA GLU A 433 34.67 -3.97 -3.42
C GLU A 433 33.19 -4.00 -3.79
N ILE A 434 32.71 -5.05 -4.47
CA ILE A 434 31.32 -5.19 -4.90
C ILE A 434 30.49 -5.82 -3.77
N PRO A 435 29.52 -5.11 -3.15
CA PRO A 435 28.73 -5.64 -2.03
C PRO A 435 27.94 -6.91 -2.39
N LEU A 436 27.51 -7.03 -3.65
CA LEU A 436 26.79 -8.20 -4.16
C LEU A 436 27.64 -9.47 -4.13
N PHE A 437 28.97 -9.39 -4.22
CA PHE A 437 29.83 -10.56 -4.04
C PHE A 437 29.72 -11.11 -2.62
N GLY A 438 29.74 -10.23 -1.61
CA GLY A 438 29.50 -10.63 -0.23
C GLY A 438 28.11 -11.25 -0.02
N TRP A 439 27.10 -10.70 -0.68
CA TRP A 439 25.74 -11.24 -0.64
C TRP A 439 25.60 -12.60 -1.30
N TRP A 440 26.25 -12.80 -2.45
CA TRP A 440 26.33 -14.10 -3.11
C TRP A 440 27.06 -15.13 -2.25
N ILE A 441 28.13 -14.74 -1.53
CA ILE A 441 28.80 -15.61 -0.55
C ILE A 441 27.87 -16.00 0.61
N ASP A 442 27.04 -15.07 1.09
CA ASP A 442 26.03 -15.38 2.12
C ASP A 442 24.98 -16.37 1.60
N TYR A 443 24.53 -16.23 0.36
CA TYR A 443 23.68 -17.22 -0.30
C TYR A 443 24.38 -18.58 -0.41
N MET A 444 25.65 -18.62 -0.82
CA MET A 444 26.42 -19.86 -0.95
C MET A 444 26.48 -20.65 0.36
N ASP A 445 26.66 -19.98 1.50
CA ASP A 445 26.64 -20.67 2.78
C ASP A 445 25.26 -21.26 3.11
N VAL A 446 24.16 -20.67 2.62
CA VAL A 446 22.80 -21.25 2.75
C VAL A 446 22.60 -22.41 1.77
N PHE A 447 23.01 -22.26 0.52
CA PHE A 447 22.96 -23.30 -0.51
C PHE A 447 23.73 -24.55 -0.08
N LEU A 448 25.00 -24.41 0.31
CA LEU A 448 25.85 -25.54 0.71
C LEU A 448 25.40 -26.26 1.99
N ARG A 449 24.51 -25.67 2.79
CA ARG A 449 23.87 -26.34 3.94
C ARG A 449 22.71 -27.24 3.54
N GLN A 450 22.15 -27.07 2.35
CA GLN A 450 20.90 -27.73 1.92
C GLN A 450 21.07 -28.67 0.73
N ILE A 451 22.17 -28.55 -0.03
CA ILE A 451 22.43 -29.45 -1.15
C ILE A 451 22.78 -30.87 -0.71
N LYS A 452 22.42 -31.85 -1.54
CA LYS A 452 22.75 -33.25 -1.32
C LYS A 452 24.22 -33.52 -1.66
N PRO A 453 24.82 -34.60 -1.13
CA PRO A 453 26.17 -35.02 -1.48
C PRO A 453 26.40 -35.31 -2.97
N THR A 454 25.32 -35.41 -3.77
CA THR A 454 25.36 -35.65 -5.23
C THR A 454 25.13 -34.39 -6.06
N ASP A 455 24.79 -33.26 -5.45
CA ASP A 455 24.54 -31.99 -6.13
C ASP A 455 25.85 -31.23 -6.39
N HIS A 456 25.89 -30.47 -7.49
CA HIS A 456 27.04 -29.66 -7.88
C HIS A 456 27.08 -28.33 -7.10
N ALA A 457 28.24 -27.95 -6.57
CA ALA A 457 28.39 -26.76 -5.73
C ALA A 457 28.70 -25.46 -6.48
N GLY A 458 28.71 -25.52 -7.81
CA GLY A 458 29.24 -24.49 -8.68
C GLY A 458 30.77 -24.49 -8.71
N GLU A 459 31.34 -23.84 -9.72
CA GLU A 459 32.79 -23.78 -9.97
C GLU A 459 33.33 -22.34 -9.98
N THR A 460 32.45 -21.34 -9.89
CA THR A 460 32.86 -19.94 -10.09
C THR A 460 33.95 -19.46 -9.13
N LEU A 461 33.88 -19.76 -7.82
CA LEU A 461 34.98 -19.38 -6.90
C LEU A 461 36.26 -20.16 -7.18
N MET A 462 36.14 -21.42 -7.60
CA MET A 462 37.31 -22.22 -7.97
C MET A 462 38.03 -21.59 -9.16
N GLU A 463 37.31 -21.07 -10.15
CA GLU A 463 37.90 -20.35 -11.29
C GLU A 463 38.48 -18.99 -10.89
N VAL A 464 37.76 -18.18 -10.09
CA VAL A 464 38.27 -16.89 -9.57
C VAL A 464 39.59 -17.08 -8.83
N PHE A 465 39.72 -18.13 -8.02
CA PHE A 465 40.91 -18.39 -7.21
C PHE A 465 41.86 -19.43 -7.82
N LYS A 466 41.67 -19.82 -9.08
CA LYS A 466 42.60 -20.70 -9.80
C LYS A 466 43.98 -20.07 -10.02
N PRO A 467 44.11 -18.77 -10.34
CA PRO A 467 45.42 -18.13 -10.43
C PRO A 467 46.14 -18.11 -9.07
N PRO A 468 47.41 -18.53 -8.99
CA PRO A 468 48.20 -18.52 -7.75
C PRO A 468 48.17 -17.18 -7.00
N ILE A 469 48.23 -16.07 -7.75
CA ILE A 469 48.26 -14.72 -7.19
C ILE A 469 46.97 -14.39 -6.44
N ASN A 470 45.82 -14.89 -6.89
CA ASN A 470 44.52 -14.66 -6.27
C ASN A 470 44.41 -15.40 -4.92
N LEU A 471 44.98 -16.61 -4.81
CA LEU A 471 45.05 -17.35 -3.54
C LEU A 471 45.99 -16.69 -2.54
N VAL A 472 47.15 -16.19 -3.00
CA VAL A 472 48.07 -15.43 -2.15
C VAL A 472 47.37 -14.19 -1.61
N TRP A 473 46.65 -13.47 -2.46
CA TRP A 473 45.84 -12.32 -2.05
C TRP A 473 44.77 -12.71 -1.03
N LEU A 474 44.02 -13.78 -1.26
CA LEU A 474 42.97 -14.24 -0.32
C LEU A 474 43.55 -14.57 1.06
N ARG A 475 44.71 -15.25 1.11
CA ARG A 475 45.41 -15.55 2.38
C ARG A 475 45.84 -14.30 3.13
N TYR A 476 46.26 -13.25 2.41
CA TYR A 476 46.55 -11.96 3.02
C TYR A 476 45.26 -11.28 3.51
N ALA A 477 44.20 -11.23 2.69
CA ALA A 477 42.92 -10.64 3.03
C ALA A 477 42.27 -11.27 4.29
N ARG A 478 42.50 -12.57 4.54
CA ARG A 478 42.10 -13.28 5.76
C ARG A 478 42.80 -12.79 7.03
N LYS A 479 43.93 -12.09 6.91
CA LYS A 479 44.69 -11.52 8.03
C LYS A 479 44.45 -10.01 8.17
N THR A 480 44.01 -9.35 7.11
CA THR A 480 43.79 -7.90 7.03
C THR A 480 42.47 -7.46 7.66
N GLU A 481 42.51 -6.44 8.51
CA GLU A 481 41.32 -5.84 9.11
C GLU A 481 40.41 -5.23 8.02
N GLY A 482 39.10 -5.35 8.17
CA GLY A 482 38.11 -4.94 7.14
C GLY A 482 37.77 -6.04 6.13
N THR A 483 38.75 -6.80 5.62
CA THR A 483 38.50 -7.90 4.66
C THR A 483 38.43 -9.28 5.29
N ARG A 484 38.95 -9.43 6.52
CA ARG A 484 39.11 -10.71 7.23
C ARG A 484 37.83 -11.54 7.27
N GLU A 485 36.69 -10.94 7.59
CA GLU A 485 35.44 -11.67 7.76
C GLU A 485 34.97 -12.29 6.44
N LEU A 486 34.85 -11.47 5.39
CA LEU A 486 34.45 -11.94 4.06
C LEU A 486 35.48 -12.93 3.49
N ALA A 487 36.79 -12.64 3.63
CA ALA A 487 37.84 -13.52 3.14
C ALA A 487 37.82 -14.90 3.80
N ASN A 488 37.48 -14.98 5.09
CA ASN A 488 37.31 -16.26 5.78
C ASN A 488 36.05 -17.00 5.32
N LYS A 489 34.94 -16.30 5.04
CA LYS A 489 33.75 -16.91 4.43
C LYS A 489 34.10 -17.48 3.05
N VAL A 490 34.74 -16.68 2.18
CA VAL A 490 35.19 -17.11 0.85
C VAL A 490 36.08 -18.35 0.92
N TRP A 491 37.07 -18.36 1.82
CA TRP A 491 37.95 -19.52 2.01
C TRP A 491 37.19 -20.79 2.43
N LYS A 492 36.22 -20.65 3.34
CA LYS A 492 35.36 -21.75 3.80
C LYS A 492 34.50 -22.27 2.64
N GLU A 493 33.89 -21.39 1.86
CA GLU A 493 33.05 -21.80 0.73
C GLU A 493 33.88 -22.43 -0.40
N LEU A 494 35.10 -21.94 -0.66
CA LEU A 494 36.02 -22.54 -1.63
C LEU A 494 36.41 -23.99 -1.26
N LEU A 495 36.70 -24.23 0.02
CA LEU A 495 36.96 -25.60 0.52
C LEU A 495 35.75 -26.51 0.34
N LYS A 496 34.55 -26.02 0.68
CA LYS A 496 33.33 -26.81 0.49
C LYS A 496 33.06 -27.08 -1.00
N GLN A 497 33.26 -26.12 -1.91
CA GLN A 497 33.08 -26.37 -3.34
C GLN A 497 33.97 -27.52 -3.83
N HIS A 498 35.24 -27.53 -3.44
CA HIS A 498 36.12 -28.67 -3.73
C HIS A 498 35.58 -29.99 -3.18
N GLU A 499 35.05 -29.97 -1.95
CA GLU A 499 34.45 -31.15 -1.32
C GLU A 499 33.23 -31.64 -2.11
N TYR A 500 32.38 -30.71 -2.58
CA TYR A 500 31.17 -31.00 -3.32
C TYR A 500 31.38 -31.41 -4.76
N ASN A 501 32.47 -30.97 -5.36
CA ASN A 501 32.88 -31.36 -6.70
C ASN A 501 33.83 -32.57 -6.69
N ASP A 502 33.86 -33.35 -5.60
CA ASP A 502 34.64 -34.58 -5.43
C ASP A 502 36.15 -34.40 -5.73
N THR A 503 36.70 -33.23 -5.39
CA THR A 503 38.12 -32.95 -5.61
C THR A 503 38.97 -33.74 -4.60
N SER A 504 39.86 -34.61 -5.09
CA SER A 504 40.71 -35.43 -4.21
C SER A 504 41.56 -34.55 -3.27
N PRO A 505 41.88 -35.03 -2.04
CA PRO A 505 42.72 -34.26 -1.11
C PRO A 505 44.03 -33.76 -1.73
N GLU A 506 44.73 -34.61 -2.49
CA GLU A 506 45.98 -34.26 -3.17
C GLU A 506 45.77 -33.13 -4.18
N LYS A 507 44.65 -33.17 -4.91
CA LYS A 507 44.30 -32.13 -5.88
C LYS A 507 43.91 -30.84 -5.18
N VAL A 508 43.22 -30.88 -4.05
CA VAL A 508 42.93 -29.70 -3.21
C VAL A 508 44.20 -29.09 -2.65
N LYS A 509 45.15 -29.92 -2.18
CA LYS A 509 46.45 -29.44 -1.71
C LYS A 509 47.19 -28.65 -2.80
N GLN A 510 47.13 -29.12 -4.06
CA GLN A 510 47.69 -28.42 -5.21
C GLN A 510 46.89 -27.14 -5.53
N ASN A 511 45.58 -27.25 -5.68
CA ASN A 511 44.70 -26.16 -6.09
C ASN A 511 44.74 -24.99 -5.09
N LEU A 512 44.81 -25.26 -3.79
CA LEU A 512 44.81 -24.23 -2.72
C LEU A 512 46.21 -23.91 -2.17
N MET A 513 47.26 -24.50 -2.76
CA MET A 513 48.66 -24.32 -2.35
C MET A 513 48.86 -24.55 -0.84
N LEU A 514 48.28 -25.63 -0.30
CA LEU A 514 48.32 -25.92 1.14
C LEU A 514 49.73 -26.39 1.56
N LEU A 515 50.29 -25.71 2.55
CA LEU A 515 51.59 -26.06 3.14
C LEU A 515 51.47 -27.32 4.02
N SER A 516 52.55 -28.10 4.10
CA SER A 516 52.61 -29.32 4.93
C SER A 516 52.80 -29.04 6.43
N TYR A 517 52.68 -27.79 6.88
CA TYR A 517 52.90 -27.35 8.25
C TYR A 517 51.97 -26.18 8.61
N GLY A 518 51.87 -25.87 9.91
CA GLY A 518 51.01 -24.79 10.41
C GLY A 518 49.52 -25.05 10.17
N ASP A 519 48.74 -23.98 10.06
CA ASP A 519 47.27 -24.04 9.92
C ASP A 519 46.83 -24.78 8.65
N ASP A 520 47.61 -24.70 7.57
CA ASP A 520 47.32 -25.38 6.30
C ASP A 520 47.35 -26.90 6.43
N LYS A 521 48.21 -27.43 7.32
CA LYS A 521 48.25 -28.86 7.61
C LYS A 521 46.94 -29.31 8.25
N LEU A 522 46.42 -28.53 9.20
CA LEU A 522 45.15 -28.82 9.88
C LEU A 522 43.97 -28.74 8.91
N VAL A 523 43.96 -27.73 8.03
CA VAL A 523 42.95 -27.60 6.96
C VAL A 523 42.97 -28.82 6.03
N PHE A 524 44.15 -29.28 5.62
CA PHE A 524 44.29 -30.46 4.76
C PHE A 524 43.81 -31.75 5.45
N GLU A 525 44.16 -31.95 6.73
CA GLU A 525 43.73 -33.10 7.52
C GLU A 525 42.21 -33.12 7.71
N ASP A 526 41.60 -31.96 8.03
CA ASP A 526 40.15 -31.83 8.20
C ASP A 526 39.39 -32.04 6.89
N TYR A 527 39.90 -31.49 5.78
CA TYR A 527 39.34 -31.73 4.45
C TYR A 527 39.38 -33.22 4.08
N THR A 528 40.52 -33.88 4.29
CA THR A 528 40.70 -35.32 3.97
C THR A 528 39.72 -36.19 4.75
N LYS A 529 39.51 -35.88 6.03
CA LYS A 529 38.55 -36.57 6.90
C LYS A 529 37.12 -36.39 6.39
N THR A 530 36.75 -35.16 6.04
CA THR A 530 35.39 -34.82 5.58
C THR A 530 35.11 -35.45 4.21
N TYR A 531 36.05 -35.34 3.27
CA TYR A 531 36.01 -35.99 1.96
C TYR A 531 35.79 -37.51 2.06
N THR A 532 36.55 -38.19 2.92
CA THR A 532 36.42 -39.64 3.13
C THR A 532 35.06 -40.01 3.71
N LYS A 533 34.58 -39.25 4.69
CA LYS A 533 33.25 -39.48 5.29
C LYS A 533 32.15 -39.35 4.25
N ARG A 534 32.18 -38.28 3.47
CA ARG A 534 31.23 -38.02 2.40
C ARG A 534 31.25 -39.12 1.33
N GLY A 535 32.42 -39.55 0.88
CA GLY A 535 32.53 -40.63 -0.10
C GLY A 535 31.84 -41.92 0.37
N ASN A 536 31.88 -42.21 1.68
CA ASN A 536 31.13 -43.31 2.28
C ASN A 536 29.62 -43.05 2.32
N ASP A 537 29.20 -41.82 2.62
CA ASP A 537 27.77 -41.44 2.64
C ASP A 537 27.14 -41.48 1.24
N VAL A 538 27.85 -41.02 0.20
CA VAL A 538 27.44 -41.10 -1.22
C VAL A 538 27.28 -42.56 -1.66
N LYS A 539 28.21 -43.45 -1.28
CA LYS A 539 28.11 -44.89 -1.57
C LYS A 539 26.85 -45.51 -0.94
N LYS A 540 26.60 -45.21 0.34
CA LYS A 540 25.38 -45.67 1.04
C LYS A 540 24.10 -45.15 0.39
N GLU A 541 24.06 -43.88 -0.01
CA GLU A 541 22.88 -43.29 -0.66
C GLU A 541 22.57 -43.96 -2.01
N LYS A 542 23.62 -44.26 -2.81
CA LYS A 542 23.47 -45.02 -4.06
C LYS A 542 22.99 -46.45 -3.83
N GLU A 543 23.51 -47.14 -2.82
CA GLU A 543 23.06 -48.49 -2.45
C GLU A 543 21.59 -48.51 -2.01
N VAL A 544 21.17 -47.55 -1.18
CA VAL A 544 19.77 -47.42 -0.75
C VAL A 544 18.85 -47.14 -1.94
N LYS A 545 19.25 -46.24 -2.84
CA LYS A 545 18.45 -45.91 -4.03
C LYS A 545 18.30 -47.11 -4.96
N GLY A 546 19.39 -47.85 -5.21
CA GLY A 546 19.34 -49.08 -6.01
C GLY A 546 18.39 -50.13 -5.42
N ARG A 547 18.38 -50.30 -4.09
CA ARG A 547 17.45 -51.21 -3.41
C ARG A 547 15.98 -50.77 -3.48
N ILE A 548 15.72 -49.46 -3.52
CA ILE A 548 14.36 -48.93 -3.71
C ILE A 548 13.90 -49.18 -5.14
N GLU A 549 14.74 -48.87 -6.13
CA GLU A 549 14.45 -49.09 -7.56
C GLU A 549 14.20 -50.59 -7.84
N GLU A 550 15.00 -51.49 -7.27
CA GLU A 550 14.82 -52.95 -7.35
C GLU A 550 13.50 -53.40 -6.71
N ALA A 551 13.15 -52.89 -5.52
CA ALA A 551 11.90 -53.21 -4.85
C ALA A 551 10.65 -52.67 -5.60
N GLU A 552 10.76 -51.51 -6.24
CA GLU A 552 9.70 -50.94 -7.08
C GLU A 552 9.53 -51.73 -8.40
N GLU A 553 10.61 -52.24 -8.97
CA GLU A 553 10.58 -53.11 -10.15
C GLU A 553 9.94 -54.47 -9.79
N GLU A 554 10.34 -55.09 -8.68
CA GLU A 554 9.73 -56.34 -8.17
C GLU A 554 8.24 -56.18 -7.85
N LYS A 555 7.83 -55.00 -7.34
CA LYS A 555 6.43 -54.69 -7.11
C LYS A 555 5.66 -54.59 -8.43
N ARG A 556 6.22 -53.89 -9.43
CA ARG A 556 5.63 -53.78 -10.77
C ARG A 556 5.50 -55.14 -11.46
N MET A 557 6.47 -56.03 -11.30
CA MET A 557 6.42 -57.39 -11.83
C MET A 557 5.33 -58.23 -11.14
N ARG A 558 5.17 -58.13 -9.82
CA ARG A 558 4.11 -58.82 -9.06
C ARG A 558 2.70 -58.30 -9.34
N GLU A 559 2.56 -57.04 -9.73
CA GLU A 559 1.27 -56.45 -10.14
C GLU A 559 0.89 -56.80 -11.60
N ALA A 560 1.84 -57.32 -12.38
CA ALA A 560 1.65 -57.74 -13.78
C ALA A 560 1.35 -59.24 -13.96
N GLU A 561 1.58 -60.06 -12.92
CA GLU A 561 1.17 -61.47 -12.79
C GLU A 561 -0.23 -61.60 -12.19
#